data_AF-A0AAW1Y6I7-F1
#
_entry.id   AF-A0AAW1Y6I7-F1
#
_cell.length_a   1.000
_cell.length_b   1.000
_cell.length_c   1.000
_cell.angle_alpha   90.00
_cell.angle_beta   90.00
_cell.angle_gamma   90.00
#
_symmetry.space_group_name_H-M   'P 1'
#
loop_
_entity.id
_entity.type
_entity.pdbx_description
1 polymer ?
#
loop_
_entity_poly.entity_id
_entity_poly.type
_entity_poly.pdbx_seq_one_letter_code
_entity_poly.pdbx_strand_id
1 'polypeptide(L)'
;MNEKGKNKTDDEGPGSSKTNDDEHNTMSSQDIKTLIAEGIREFQMSLAPPVLGYRKPYPDHYDAIPFPKGYQRPTFDKFDGIGSPQEHLAHFYSACGETSQMDAFLVRQFVQSLKGSAFTWYTQLQPGSIHTWDDMQRAFLAQFVSSKKKVSIIDLADTKQKTTEGANDFITRWRSLNLQCPEKLSEQSAVQMCANNLIPEIANVCWHCRAPNV
;
A
#
# COMPACT_ATOMS: atom_id res chain seq x y z
N MET A 1 54.85 -36.72 58.58
CA MET A 1 54.33 -35.85 59.65
C MET A 1 55.14 -34.55 59.64
N ASN A 2 54.48 -33.44 59.97
CA ASN A 2 54.86 -32.02 59.79
C ASN A 2 54.46 -31.49 58.39
N GLU A 3 53.84 -30.32 58.20
CA GLU A 3 53.34 -29.25 59.07
C GLU A 3 52.39 -28.40 58.19
N LYS A 4 51.24 -27.96 58.70
CA LYS A 4 50.48 -26.83 58.10
C LYS A 4 50.00 -25.91 59.22
N GLY A 5 50.70 -24.80 59.39
CA GLY A 5 50.28 -23.67 60.20
C GLY A 5 49.40 -22.70 59.39
N LYS A 6 48.24 -22.35 59.97
CA LYS A 6 47.73 -20.99 60.29
C LYS A 6 48.30 -19.82 59.46
N ASN A 7 47.54 -18.82 59.01
CA ASN A 7 46.47 -18.10 59.71
C ASN A 7 45.66 -17.20 58.75
N LYS A 8 44.43 -16.92 59.19
CA LYS A 8 43.48 -15.90 58.74
C LYS A 8 43.94 -14.48 59.13
N THR A 9 43.54 -13.46 58.36
CA THR A 9 43.41 -12.07 58.83
C THR A 9 42.25 -11.42 58.08
N ASP A 10 41.48 -10.63 58.81
CA ASP A 10 40.17 -10.08 58.46
C ASP A 10 40.25 -8.67 57.83
N ASP A 11 39.10 -8.27 57.27
CA ASP A 11 38.48 -6.93 57.28
C ASP A 11 38.54 -5.99 56.06
N GLU A 12 37.48 -5.17 56.01
CA GLU A 12 37.11 -4.06 55.10
C GLU A 12 36.16 -4.35 53.90
N GLY A 13 34.87 -4.00 54.07
CA GLY A 13 34.06 -3.40 53.00
C GLY A 13 34.25 -1.87 52.98
N PRO A 14 33.51 -1.04 52.18
CA PRO A 14 32.41 -1.32 51.27
C PRO A 14 32.54 -0.63 49.87
N GLY A 15 31.65 -1.00 48.93
CA GLY A 15 31.14 -0.10 47.87
C GLY A 15 32.06 0.25 46.68
N SER A 16 31.72 -0.27 45.49
CA SER A 16 31.98 0.45 44.23
C SER A 16 30.91 0.10 43.20
N SER A 17 30.09 1.10 42.89
CA SER A 17 29.17 1.15 41.76
C SER A 17 29.90 0.94 40.43
N LYS A 18 29.35 0.12 39.54
CA LYS A 18 29.61 0.13 38.09
C LYS A 18 28.26 -0.07 37.40
N THR A 19 27.54 1.02 37.11
CA THR A 19 27.44 1.64 35.77
C THR A 19 26.87 0.67 34.72
N ASN A 20 25.63 0.96 34.31
CA ASN A 20 25.03 0.48 33.07
C ASN A 20 25.90 0.92 31.91
N ASP A 21 26.20 0.03 30.96
CA ASP A 21 26.62 0.40 29.60
C ASP A 21 26.16 -0.69 28.63
N ASP A 22 25.08 -0.39 27.92
CA ASP A 22 24.70 -0.78 26.55
C ASP A 22 25.28 -2.09 25.97
N GLU A 23 24.46 -3.15 25.98
CA GLU A 23 24.61 -4.30 25.09
C GLU A 23 24.41 -3.85 23.64
N HIS A 24 25.50 -3.44 23.00
CA HIS A 24 25.58 -3.38 21.54
C HIS A 24 25.33 -4.78 20.99
N ASN A 25 24.09 -5.04 20.54
CA ASN A 25 23.70 -6.23 19.81
C ASN A 25 24.56 -6.35 18.55
N THR A 26 25.68 -7.04 18.68
CA THR A 26 26.63 -7.25 17.59
C THR A 26 26.04 -8.35 16.72
N MET A 27 25.47 -7.92 15.59
CA MET A 27 24.82 -8.79 14.62
C MET A 27 25.76 -9.94 14.23
N SER A 28 25.26 -11.18 14.30
CA SER A 28 26.09 -12.37 14.10
C SER A 28 26.65 -12.40 12.67
N SER A 29 27.81 -13.04 12.50
CA SER A 29 28.36 -13.34 11.17
C SER A 29 27.34 -14.06 10.29
N GLN A 30 26.44 -14.85 10.89
CA GLN A 30 25.40 -15.56 10.16
C GLN A 30 24.29 -14.61 9.68
N ASP A 31 23.93 -13.60 10.46
CA ASP A 31 22.91 -12.61 10.10
C ASP A 31 23.43 -11.69 9.00
N ILE A 32 24.72 -11.29 9.06
CA ILE A 32 25.38 -10.53 7.99
C ILE A 32 25.38 -11.33 6.68
N LYS A 33 25.75 -12.61 6.73
CA LYS A 33 25.72 -13.49 5.54
C LYS A 33 24.31 -13.63 4.98
N THR A 34 23.31 -13.67 5.85
CA THR A 34 21.91 -13.78 5.47
C THR A 34 21.46 -12.51 4.75
N LEU A 35 21.67 -11.32 5.33
CA LEU A 35 21.31 -10.05 4.71
C LEU A 35 21.97 -9.84 3.34
N ILE A 36 23.24 -10.24 3.20
CA ILE A 36 23.94 -10.16 1.91
C ILE A 36 23.33 -11.13 0.89
N ALA A 37 23.02 -12.37 1.30
CA ALA A 37 22.39 -13.35 0.43
C ALA A 37 20.97 -12.90 -0.01
N GLU A 38 20.23 -12.23 0.89
CA GLU A 38 18.91 -11.67 0.60
C GLU A 38 19.00 -10.53 -0.43
N GLY A 39 19.88 -9.55 -0.22
CA GLY A 39 20.07 -8.45 -1.17
C GLY A 39 20.54 -8.91 -2.56
N ILE A 40 21.42 -9.93 -2.62
CA ILE A 40 21.84 -10.54 -3.89
C ILE A 40 20.67 -11.23 -4.58
N ARG A 41 19.85 -11.97 -3.83
CA ARG A 41 18.67 -12.66 -4.37
C ARG A 41 17.64 -11.67 -4.91
N GLU A 42 17.34 -10.61 -4.18
CA GLU A 42 16.46 -9.52 -4.64
C GLU A 42 16.97 -8.87 -5.92
N PHE A 43 18.27 -8.57 -5.98
CA PHE A 43 18.88 -7.99 -7.17
C PHE A 43 18.86 -8.96 -8.37
N GLN A 44 19.17 -10.24 -8.15
CA GLN A 44 19.11 -11.26 -9.19
C GLN A 44 17.68 -11.53 -9.68
N MET A 45 16.68 -11.44 -8.81
CA MET A 45 15.25 -11.51 -9.19
C MET A 45 14.84 -10.33 -10.08
N SER A 46 15.43 -9.15 -9.89
CA SER A 46 15.18 -7.97 -10.75
C SER A 46 15.91 -8.02 -12.10
N LEU A 47 16.98 -8.82 -12.20
CA LEU A 47 17.78 -9.00 -13.42
C LEU A 47 17.51 -10.30 -14.17
N ALA A 48 16.69 -11.20 -13.62
CA ALA A 48 16.39 -12.47 -14.26
C ALA A 48 15.66 -12.23 -15.60
N PRO A 49 16.14 -12.80 -16.72
CA PRO A 49 15.34 -12.87 -17.95
C PRO A 49 13.99 -13.52 -17.64
N PRO A 50 12.89 -13.14 -18.32
CA PRO A 50 11.61 -13.82 -18.11
C PRO A 50 11.84 -15.31 -18.33
N VAL A 51 11.64 -16.07 -17.25
CA VAL A 51 11.62 -17.53 -17.30
C VAL A 51 10.72 -17.90 -18.47
N LEU A 52 11.25 -18.65 -19.44
CA LEU A 52 10.49 -19.13 -20.60
C LEU A 52 9.32 -19.97 -20.08
N GLY A 53 8.18 -19.33 -19.88
CA GLY A 53 6.98 -19.89 -19.27
C GLY A 53 6.52 -19.08 -18.06
N TYR A 54 5.46 -18.28 -18.25
CA TYR A 54 4.66 -17.75 -17.14
C TYR A 54 4.28 -18.90 -16.20
N ARG A 55 4.59 -18.75 -14.92
CA ARG A 55 4.17 -19.65 -13.86
C ARG A 55 3.17 -18.95 -12.96
N LYS A 56 2.19 -19.71 -12.49
CA LYS A 56 1.13 -19.18 -11.65
C LYS A 56 1.72 -18.70 -10.31
N PRO A 57 1.27 -17.55 -9.79
CA PRO A 57 1.80 -17.03 -8.54
C PRO A 57 1.25 -17.77 -7.31
N TYR A 58 0.36 -18.73 -7.49
CA TYR A 58 -0.25 -19.54 -6.44
C TYR A 58 0.16 -21.01 -6.52
N PRO A 59 0.03 -21.78 -5.42
CA PRO A 59 0.39 -23.19 -5.38
C PRO A 59 -0.37 -24.06 -6.39
N ASP A 60 0.32 -25.03 -7.00
CA ASP A 60 -0.28 -25.92 -8.02
C ASP A 60 -1.51 -26.69 -7.52
N HIS A 61 -1.59 -27.01 -6.23
CA HIS A 61 -2.73 -27.74 -5.65
C HIS A 61 -4.05 -26.96 -5.76
N TYR A 62 -4.01 -25.63 -5.97
CA TYR A 62 -5.22 -24.84 -6.22
C TYR A 62 -5.93 -25.28 -7.50
N ASP A 63 -5.19 -25.69 -8.53
CA ASP A 63 -5.77 -26.17 -9.79
C ASP A 63 -6.45 -27.54 -9.65
N ALA A 64 -6.01 -28.35 -8.69
CA ALA A 64 -6.59 -29.66 -8.40
C ALA A 64 -7.98 -29.55 -7.76
N ILE A 65 -8.36 -28.37 -7.25
CA ILE A 65 -9.67 -28.17 -6.63
C ILE A 65 -10.73 -27.90 -7.71
N PRO A 66 -11.72 -28.80 -7.88
CA PRO A 66 -12.75 -28.63 -8.89
C PRO A 66 -13.72 -27.50 -8.51
N PHE A 67 -14.19 -26.76 -9.51
CA PHE A 67 -15.29 -25.81 -9.30
C PHE A 67 -16.60 -26.54 -8.92
N PRO A 68 -17.51 -25.90 -8.17
CA PRO A 68 -18.81 -26.48 -7.85
C PRO A 68 -19.59 -26.90 -9.11
N LYS A 69 -20.44 -27.92 -8.95
CA LYS A 69 -21.32 -28.37 -10.05
C LYS A 69 -22.24 -27.23 -10.49
N GLY A 70 -22.34 -27.02 -11.80
CA GLY A 70 -23.16 -25.94 -12.37
C GLY A 70 -22.49 -24.56 -12.38
N TYR A 71 -21.23 -24.46 -11.93
CA TYR A 71 -20.49 -23.20 -11.95
C TYR A 71 -20.49 -22.56 -13.35
N GLN A 72 -20.98 -21.32 -13.39
CA GLN A 72 -20.88 -20.43 -14.53
C GLN A 72 -19.79 -19.42 -14.22
N ARG A 73 -18.82 -19.31 -15.14
CA ARG A 73 -17.75 -18.32 -15.00
C ARG A 73 -18.34 -16.91 -14.98
N PRO A 74 -18.13 -16.12 -13.91
CA PRO A 74 -18.56 -14.73 -13.89
C PRO A 74 -17.84 -13.92 -14.97
N THR A 75 -18.54 -12.91 -15.49
CA THR A 75 -17.88 -11.86 -16.28
C THR A 75 -17.38 -10.81 -15.31
N PHE A 76 -16.08 -10.53 -15.35
CA PHE A 76 -15.45 -9.53 -14.50
C PHE A 76 -15.21 -8.24 -15.26
N ASP A 77 -15.49 -7.12 -14.59
CA ASP A 77 -14.94 -5.84 -15.00
C ASP A 77 -13.42 -5.89 -14.96
N LYS A 78 -12.80 -5.32 -15.99
CA LYS A 78 -11.35 -5.44 -16.21
C LYS A 78 -10.63 -4.20 -15.71
N PHE A 79 -9.80 -4.36 -14.69
CA PHE A 79 -8.92 -3.32 -14.16
C PHE A 79 -7.62 -3.25 -14.96
N ASP A 80 -7.29 -2.07 -15.49
CA ASP A 80 -6.04 -1.80 -16.23
C ASP A 80 -4.94 -1.18 -15.37
N GLY A 81 -5.19 -0.90 -14.10
CA GLY A 81 -4.31 -0.13 -13.22
C GLY A 81 -4.81 1.29 -12.93
N ILE A 82 -5.92 1.72 -13.55
CA ILE A 82 -6.52 3.05 -13.37
C ILE A 82 -7.84 2.93 -12.62
N GLY A 83 -8.06 3.83 -11.65
CA GLY A 83 -9.27 3.86 -10.81
C GLY A 83 -8.97 3.44 -9.37
N SER A 84 -10.01 3.07 -8.62
CA SER A 84 -9.91 2.63 -7.22
C SER A 84 -9.64 1.13 -7.13
N PRO A 85 -8.46 0.68 -6.66
CA PRO A 85 -8.17 -0.72 -6.44
C PRO A 85 -9.11 -1.37 -5.40
N GLN A 86 -9.51 -0.60 -4.39
CA GLN A 86 -10.44 -1.08 -3.34
C GLN A 86 -11.83 -1.37 -3.91
N GLU A 87 -12.36 -0.48 -4.75
CA GLU A 87 -13.65 -0.72 -5.42
C GLU A 87 -13.55 -1.93 -6.36
N HIS A 88 -12.43 -2.06 -7.09
CA HIS A 88 -12.21 -3.23 -7.94
C HIS A 88 -12.23 -4.54 -7.14
N LEU A 89 -11.54 -4.61 -6.00
CA LEU A 89 -11.58 -5.78 -5.12
C LEU A 89 -13.00 -6.09 -4.63
N ALA A 90 -13.76 -5.07 -4.25
CA ALA A 90 -15.14 -5.24 -3.79
C ALA A 90 -16.04 -5.79 -4.91
N HIS A 91 -15.95 -5.24 -6.12
CA HIS A 91 -16.69 -5.72 -7.29
C HIS A 91 -16.30 -7.15 -7.67
N PHE A 92 -14.99 -7.44 -7.69
CA PHE A 92 -14.49 -8.78 -7.95
C PHE A 92 -15.03 -9.80 -6.94
N TYR A 93 -14.96 -9.48 -5.65
CA TYR A 93 -15.43 -10.37 -4.59
C TYR A 93 -16.94 -10.62 -4.69
N SER A 94 -17.72 -9.56 -4.95
CA SER A 94 -19.16 -9.67 -5.18
C SER A 94 -19.50 -10.55 -6.39
N ALA A 95 -18.76 -10.41 -7.50
CA ALA A 95 -18.96 -11.21 -8.71
C ALA A 95 -18.60 -12.70 -8.53
N CYS A 96 -17.78 -13.04 -7.54
CA CYS A 96 -17.40 -14.43 -7.28
C CYS A 96 -18.53 -15.26 -6.65
N GLY A 97 -19.53 -14.63 -6.03
CA GLY A 97 -20.69 -15.34 -5.45
C GLY A 97 -20.27 -16.50 -4.55
N GLU A 98 -20.78 -17.71 -4.82
CA GLU A 98 -20.49 -18.92 -4.02
C GLU A 98 -18.99 -19.29 -3.99
N THR A 99 -18.22 -18.93 -5.02
CA THR A 99 -16.78 -19.24 -5.04
C THR A 99 -15.96 -18.33 -4.11
N SER A 100 -16.57 -17.27 -3.54
CA SER A 100 -15.86 -16.37 -2.63
C SER A 100 -15.56 -16.99 -1.26
N GLN A 101 -16.08 -18.18 -0.98
CA GLN A 101 -15.85 -18.89 0.30
C GLN A 101 -14.50 -19.62 0.35
N MET A 102 -13.76 -19.67 -0.75
CA MET A 102 -12.50 -20.41 -0.82
C MET A 102 -11.43 -19.62 -1.56
N ASP A 103 -10.32 -19.38 -0.88
CA ASP A 103 -9.15 -18.63 -1.38
C ASP A 103 -8.66 -19.15 -2.73
N ALA A 104 -8.63 -20.47 -2.90
CA ALA A 104 -8.17 -21.08 -4.13
C ALA A 104 -8.98 -20.63 -5.36
N PHE A 105 -10.30 -20.45 -5.23
CA PHE A 105 -11.10 -19.95 -6.35
C PHE A 105 -10.86 -18.46 -6.58
N LEU A 106 -10.82 -17.65 -5.51
CA LEU A 106 -10.58 -16.21 -5.62
C LEU A 106 -9.24 -15.93 -6.31
N VAL A 107 -8.16 -16.57 -5.85
CA VAL A 107 -6.81 -16.37 -6.40
C VAL A 107 -6.69 -16.84 -7.85
N ARG A 108 -7.31 -17.99 -8.20
CA ARG A 108 -7.35 -18.49 -9.59
C ARG A 108 -8.16 -17.60 -10.53
N GLN A 109 -9.24 -17.00 -10.03
CA GLN A 109 -10.14 -16.16 -10.82
C GLN A 109 -9.63 -14.73 -10.98
N PHE A 110 -8.86 -14.21 -10.01
CA PHE A 110 -8.49 -12.79 -9.97
C PHE A 110 -7.79 -12.29 -11.23
N VAL A 111 -6.91 -13.11 -11.83
CA VAL A 111 -6.24 -12.77 -13.10
C VAL A 111 -7.22 -12.45 -14.24
N GLN A 112 -8.42 -13.04 -14.21
CA GLN A 112 -9.48 -12.80 -15.18
C GLN A 112 -10.16 -11.43 -14.98
N SER A 113 -9.90 -10.73 -13.88
CA SER A 113 -10.36 -9.36 -13.65
C SER A 113 -9.33 -8.30 -14.08
N LEU A 114 -8.17 -8.71 -14.59
CA LEU A 114 -7.07 -7.80 -14.93
C LEU A 114 -6.89 -7.66 -16.45
N LYS A 115 -6.42 -6.49 -16.88
CA LYS A 115 -5.94 -6.19 -18.24
C LYS A 115 -4.75 -5.22 -18.16
N GLY A 116 -4.10 -4.97 -19.30
CA GLY A 116 -3.07 -3.91 -19.41
C GLY A 116 -1.98 -4.01 -18.33
N SER A 117 -1.67 -2.87 -17.68
CA SER A 117 -0.58 -2.80 -16.69
C SER A 117 -0.81 -3.69 -15.47
N ALA A 118 -2.07 -3.87 -15.06
CA ALA A 118 -2.42 -4.77 -13.95
C ALA A 118 -2.17 -6.24 -14.28
N PHE A 119 -2.47 -6.67 -15.50
CA PHE A 119 -2.15 -8.02 -15.94
C PHE A 119 -0.63 -8.22 -16.04
N THR A 120 0.10 -7.25 -16.59
CA THR A 120 1.57 -7.30 -16.64
C THR A 120 2.19 -7.47 -15.25
N TRP A 121 1.74 -6.67 -14.27
CA TRP A 121 2.17 -6.83 -12.88
C TRP A 121 1.91 -8.24 -12.34
N TYR A 122 0.71 -8.78 -12.58
CA TYR A 122 0.35 -10.12 -12.10
C TYR A 122 1.30 -11.20 -12.66
N THR A 123 1.68 -11.09 -13.94
CA THR A 123 2.63 -12.04 -14.56
C THR A 123 4.05 -11.96 -14.02
N GLN A 124 4.39 -10.89 -13.29
CA GLN A 124 5.70 -10.68 -12.67
C GLN A 124 5.74 -11.15 -11.21
N LEU A 125 4.60 -11.55 -10.64
CA LEU A 125 4.55 -12.12 -9.30
C LEU A 125 5.40 -13.41 -9.22
N GLN A 126 6.06 -13.59 -8.09
CA GLN A 126 6.90 -14.77 -7.88
C GLN A 126 6.03 -16.04 -7.88
N PRO A 127 6.45 -17.13 -8.55
CA PRO A 127 5.69 -18.38 -8.58
C PRO A 127 5.46 -18.92 -7.16
N GLY A 128 4.22 -19.32 -6.86
CA GLY A 128 3.84 -19.82 -5.54
C GLY A 128 3.95 -18.83 -4.38
N SER A 129 4.12 -17.53 -4.63
CA SER A 129 4.18 -16.50 -3.57
C SER A 129 2.84 -16.18 -2.90
N ILE A 130 1.73 -16.47 -3.57
CA ILE A 130 0.37 -16.16 -3.13
C ILE A 130 -0.27 -17.42 -2.56
N HIS A 131 -0.30 -17.53 -1.23
CA HIS A 131 -0.79 -18.72 -0.53
C HIS A 131 -2.24 -18.59 -0.06
N THR A 132 -2.75 -17.36 0.00
CA THR A 132 -4.10 -17.01 0.46
C THR A 132 -4.69 -15.89 -0.40
N TRP A 133 -6.00 -15.67 -0.28
CA TRP A 133 -6.64 -14.50 -0.89
C TRP A 133 -6.15 -13.19 -0.26
N ASP A 134 -5.83 -13.19 1.04
CA ASP A 134 -5.23 -12.06 1.74
C ASP A 134 -3.89 -11.66 1.09
N ASP A 135 -3.01 -12.62 0.79
CA ASP A 135 -1.73 -12.35 0.12
C ASP A 135 -1.93 -11.64 -1.22
N MET A 136 -2.91 -12.08 -2.01
CA MET A 136 -3.26 -11.45 -3.29
C MET A 136 -3.75 -10.02 -3.09
N GLN A 137 -4.66 -9.80 -2.14
CA GLN A 137 -5.18 -8.46 -1.84
C GLN A 137 -4.07 -7.52 -1.39
N ARG A 138 -3.20 -7.96 -0.46
CA ARG A 138 -2.07 -7.16 0.01
C ARG A 138 -1.11 -6.82 -1.11
N ALA A 139 -0.72 -7.79 -1.93
CA ALA A 139 0.17 -7.55 -3.07
C ALA A 139 -0.46 -6.59 -4.09
N PHE A 140 -1.74 -6.80 -4.42
CA PHE A 140 -2.47 -5.95 -5.38
C PHE A 140 -2.62 -4.51 -4.86
N LEU A 141 -3.02 -4.35 -3.60
CA LEU A 141 -3.15 -3.03 -3.00
C LEU A 141 -1.79 -2.35 -2.85
N ALA A 142 -0.74 -3.06 -2.45
CA ALA A 142 0.61 -2.47 -2.38
C ALA A 142 1.09 -1.93 -3.74
N GLN A 143 0.71 -2.59 -4.84
CA GLN A 143 1.06 -2.15 -6.18
C GLN A 143 0.20 -0.99 -6.70
N PHE A 144 -1.13 -1.11 -6.57
CA PHE A 144 -2.07 -0.23 -7.26
C PHE A 144 -2.75 0.79 -6.36
N VAL A 145 -2.72 0.61 -5.03
CA VAL A 145 -2.99 1.73 -4.13
C VAL A 145 -1.84 2.67 -4.31
N SER A 146 -2.11 3.70 -5.07
CA SER A 146 -1.10 4.67 -5.37
C SER A 146 -0.67 5.33 -4.07
N SER A 147 0.62 5.18 -3.75
CA SER A 147 1.32 6.15 -2.92
C SER A 147 1.49 7.50 -3.66
N LYS A 148 0.76 7.75 -4.77
CA LYS A 148 0.49 9.10 -5.28
C LYS A 148 0.19 9.92 -4.05
N LYS A 149 1.09 10.85 -3.75
CA LYS A 149 1.01 11.77 -2.61
C LYS A 149 -0.46 12.04 -2.34
N LYS A 150 -0.97 11.53 -1.22
CA LYS A 150 -2.27 11.95 -0.73
C LYS A 150 -2.25 13.47 -0.81
N VAL A 151 -3.15 14.05 -1.58
CA VAL A 151 -3.20 15.50 -1.73
C VAL A 151 -3.32 16.03 -0.30
N SER A 152 -2.29 16.69 0.19
CA SER A 152 -2.32 17.23 1.56
C SER A 152 -3.22 18.46 1.58
N ILE A 153 -3.65 18.88 2.76
CA ILE A 153 -4.33 20.18 2.91
C ILE A 153 -3.48 21.32 2.34
N ILE A 154 -2.15 21.21 2.45
CA ILE A 154 -1.20 22.19 1.92
C ILE A 154 -1.26 22.20 0.38
N ASP A 155 -1.22 21.03 -0.26
CA ASP A 155 -1.34 20.92 -1.72
C ASP A 155 -2.68 21.49 -2.23
N LEU A 156 -3.78 21.26 -1.50
CA LEU A 156 -5.09 21.86 -1.80
C LEU A 156 -5.08 23.38 -1.67
N ALA A 157 -4.46 23.90 -0.61
CA ALA A 157 -4.36 25.33 -0.34
C ALA A 157 -3.50 26.05 -1.38
N ASP A 158 -2.48 25.38 -1.93
CA ASP A 158 -1.59 25.91 -2.97
C ASP A 158 -2.13 25.71 -4.39
N THR A 159 -3.24 25.00 -4.55
CA THR A 159 -3.85 24.75 -5.85
C THR A 159 -4.56 26.00 -6.36
N LYS A 160 -3.87 26.77 -7.20
CA LYS A 160 -4.37 28.00 -7.85
C LYS A 160 -5.05 27.74 -9.18
N GLN A 161 -5.94 28.66 -9.55
CA GLN A 161 -6.47 28.73 -10.90
C GLN A 161 -5.34 29.13 -11.87
N LYS A 162 -5.15 28.35 -12.94
CA LYS A 162 -4.22 28.64 -14.04
C LYS A 162 -4.79 29.75 -14.92
N THR A 163 -3.92 30.55 -15.54
CA THR A 163 -4.34 31.63 -16.45
C THR A 163 -5.06 31.13 -17.70
N THR A 164 -4.84 29.86 -18.09
CA THR A 164 -5.46 29.23 -19.27
C THR A 164 -6.70 28.40 -18.95
N GLU A 165 -7.07 28.23 -17.68
CA GLU A 165 -8.21 27.40 -17.28
C GLU A 165 -9.39 28.25 -16.82
N GLY A 166 -10.60 27.86 -17.21
CA GLY A 166 -11.82 28.52 -16.75
C GLY A 166 -12.12 28.25 -15.27
N ALA A 167 -12.92 29.11 -14.65
CA ALA A 167 -13.27 28.97 -13.23
C ALA A 167 -13.99 27.66 -12.91
N ASN A 168 -14.89 27.20 -13.78
CA ASN A 168 -15.59 25.91 -13.60
C ASN A 168 -14.64 24.70 -13.71
N ASP A 169 -13.68 24.76 -14.63
CA ASP A 169 -12.67 23.71 -14.79
C ASP A 169 -11.75 23.65 -13.57
N PHE A 170 -11.34 24.82 -13.06
CA PHE A 170 -10.62 24.93 -11.80
C PHE A 170 -11.41 24.35 -10.63
N ILE A 171 -12.68 24.75 -10.44
CA ILE A 171 -13.53 24.25 -9.34
C ILE A 171 -13.68 22.72 -9.43
N THR A 172 -13.88 22.19 -10.62
CA THR A 172 -13.99 20.74 -10.85
C THR A 172 -12.69 20.03 -10.50
N ARG A 173 -11.56 20.57 -10.94
CA ARG A 173 -10.22 20.07 -10.63
C ARG A 173 -9.92 20.11 -9.13
N TRP A 174 -10.23 21.24 -8.47
CA TRP A 174 -10.02 21.42 -7.04
C TRP A 174 -10.89 20.45 -6.22
N ARG A 175 -12.17 20.27 -6.59
CA ARG A 175 -13.06 19.28 -5.95
C ARG A 175 -12.54 17.86 -6.09
N SER A 176 -12.04 17.48 -7.27
CA SER A 176 -11.44 16.17 -7.49
C SER A 176 -10.22 15.93 -6.61
N LEU A 177 -9.38 16.96 -6.42
CA LEU A 177 -8.24 16.91 -5.50
C LEU A 177 -8.68 16.83 -4.04
N ASN A 178 -9.73 17.56 -3.64
CA ASN A 178 -10.27 17.53 -2.29
C ASN A 178 -10.81 16.14 -1.91
N LEU A 179 -11.43 15.43 -2.86
CA LEU A 179 -11.86 14.03 -2.66
C LEU A 179 -10.69 13.05 -2.49
N GLN A 180 -9.51 13.41 -2.98
CA GLN A 180 -8.29 12.62 -2.82
C GLN A 180 -7.52 12.97 -1.53
N CYS A 181 -7.94 14.01 -0.80
CA CYS A 181 -7.38 14.38 0.49
C CYS A 181 -7.97 13.49 1.59
N PRO A 182 -7.13 12.82 2.42
CA PRO A 182 -7.61 11.98 3.52
C PRO A 182 -8.26 12.79 4.64
N GLU A 183 -7.88 14.06 4.79
CA GLU A 183 -8.40 14.95 5.81
C GLU A 183 -9.69 15.61 5.31
N LYS A 184 -10.79 15.42 6.04
CA LYS A 184 -12.09 16.00 5.65
C LYS A 184 -12.14 17.46 6.06
N LEU A 185 -12.16 18.35 5.07
CA LEU A 185 -12.49 19.76 5.28
C LEU A 185 -13.99 19.92 5.55
N SER A 186 -14.33 20.87 6.43
CA SER A 186 -15.71 21.35 6.54
C SER A 186 -16.13 22.03 5.23
N GLU A 187 -17.43 22.06 4.93
CA GLU A 187 -17.95 22.75 3.73
C GLU A 187 -17.47 24.20 3.66
N GLN A 188 -17.53 24.92 4.79
CA GLN A 188 -17.09 26.31 4.87
C GLN A 188 -15.60 26.47 4.57
N SER A 189 -14.75 25.61 5.15
CA SER A 189 -13.31 25.64 4.91
C SER A 189 -12.96 25.30 3.46
N ALA A 190 -13.64 24.32 2.87
CA ALA A 190 -13.43 23.93 1.49
C ALA A 190 -13.83 25.03 0.51
N VAL A 191 -14.98 25.67 0.74
CA VAL A 191 -15.46 26.81 -0.07
C VAL A 191 -14.48 27.97 0.01
N GLN A 192 -14.04 28.33 1.22
CA GLN A 192 -13.09 29.44 1.42
C GLN A 192 -11.75 29.17 0.73
N MET A 193 -11.19 27.97 0.89
CA MET A 193 -9.90 27.59 0.31
C MET A 193 -9.95 27.57 -1.22
N CYS A 194 -11.03 27.05 -1.80
CA CYS A 194 -11.25 27.09 -3.25
C CYS A 194 -11.42 28.53 -3.75
N ALA A 195 -12.17 29.37 -3.03
CA ALA A 195 -12.44 30.75 -3.42
C ALA A 195 -11.18 31.64 -3.40
N ASN A 196 -10.32 31.47 -2.39
CA ASN A 196 -9.06 32.22 -2.25
C ASN A 196 -8.08 32.00 -3.41
N ASN A 197 -8.25 30.90 -4.15
CA ASN A 197 -7.35 30.47 -5.21
C ASN A 197 -7.92 30.70 -6.63
N LEU A 198 -9.10 31.31 -6.75
CA LEU A 198 -9.66 31.79 -8.02
C LEU A 198 -8.97 33.08 -8.47
N ILE A 199 -8.85 33.27 -9.79
CA ILE A 199 -8.34 34.53 -10.36
C ILE A 199 -9.37 35.65 -10.08
N PRO A 200 -8.97 36.79 -9.47
CA PRO A 200 -9.88 37.85 -9.01
C PRO A 200 -10.77 38.47 -10.10
N GLU A 201 -10.32 38.42 -11.37
CA GLU A 201 -11.05 38.96 -12.52
C GLU A 201 -12.38 38.21 -12.80
N ILE A 202 -12.58 37.01 -12.23
CA ILE A 202 -13.81 36.23 -12.34
C ILE A 202 -14.55 36.10 -10.99
N ALA A 203 -13.84 36.21 -9.86
CA ALA A 203 -14.42 36.10 -8.52
C ALA A 203 -15.52 37.16 -8.25
N ASN A 204 -15.46 38.32 -8.90
CA ASN A 204 -16.44 39.39 -8.72
C ASN A 204 -17.80 39.15 -9.40
N VAL A 205 -17.93 38.14 -10.28
CA VAL A 205 -19.18 37.91 -11.03
C VAL A 205 -20.14 36.95 -10.31
N CYS A 206 -19.64 35.97 -9.55
CA CYS A 206 -20.50 34.95 -8.91
C CYS A 206 -20.98 35.29 -7.50
N TRP A 207 -20.25 36.10 -6.72
CA TRP A 207 -20.59 36.32 -5.31
C TRP A 207 -21.67 37.39 -5.07
N HIS A 208 -21.87 38.33 -6.01
CA HIS A 208 -22.87 39.39 -5.86
C HIS A 208 -24.30 38.98 -6.20
N CYS A 209 -24.57 37.74 -6.63
CA CYS A 209 -25.92 37.29 -6.99
C CYS A 209 -26.70 36.58 -5.85
N ARG A 210 -26.22 36.61 -4.60
CA ARG A 210 -27.00 36.16 -3.42
C ARG A 210 -27.00 37.21 -2.31
N ALA A 211 -27.68 38.32 -2.57
CA ALA A 211 -28.35 39.07 -1.52
C ALA A 211 -29.81 39.21 -1.94
N PRO A 212 -30.78 38.55 -1.27
CA PRO A 212 -32.17 38.96 -1.40
C PRO A 212 -32.28 40.34 -0.75
N ASN A 213 -32.67 41.32 -1.55
CA ASN A 213 -33.22 42.56 -1.02
C ASN A 213 -34.58 42.24 -0.38
N VAL A 214 -34.78 42.83 0.80
CA VAL A 214 -35.99 42.91 1.65
C VAL A 214 -36.23 41.71 2.57
#